data_AF-A0A365XWX1-F1
#
_entry.id   AF-A0A365XWX1-F1
#
_cell.length_a   1.000
_cell.length_b   1.000
_cell.length_c   1.000
_cell.angle_alpha   90.00
_cell.angle_beta   90.00
_cell.angle_gamma   90.00
#
_symmetry.space_group_name_H-M   'P 1'
#
loop_
_entity.id
_entity.type
_entity.pdbx_description
1 polymer ?
#
loop_
_entity_poly.entity_id
_entity_poly.type
_entity_poly.pdbx_seq_one_letter_code
_entity_poly.pdbx_strand_id
1 'polypeptide(L)'
;MRILCFYPGKNPGPYISYFIEKKQQDLHLFQSHRNIIQQCPSGRFDLAILECNDQSWRQLRRLRKMTSALRIYQPGCTIMIHRFPSNPDLTLYREIPKALYDFALEGFSENPAPPDLFRMLLAKRKQRLFNKWMITSLKGMIGIGDRINELISNHMKERGIQATIIEVTDDFESLFQDQMPDFVILHCHNRKGDFGIINRATHMIRRIHPDCLIYITCYSNAILHYYETYKLDEYCCDQILTLDADTKLSLFMQQLRQDLALSYLRPAFQS
;
A
#
# COMPACT_ATOMS: atom_id res chain seq x y z
N MET A 1 14.64 2.81 -18.99
CA MET A 1 13.86 1.98 -18.04
C MET A 1 13.21 0.89 -18.86
N ARG A 2 13.68 -0.35 -18.70
CA ARG A 2 13.18 -1.50 -19.45
C ARG A 2 11.96 -2.08 -18.75
N ILE A 3 10.82 -2.04 -19.43
CA ILE A 3 9.53 -2.46 -18.88
C ILE A 3 9.11 -3.75 -19.56
N LEU A 4 8.84 -4.79 -18.76
CA LEU A 4 8.15 -5.99 -19.19
C LEU A 4 6.66 -5.84 -18.91
N CYS A 5 5.82 -6.11 -19.88
CA CYS A 5 4.37 -6.02 -19.77
C CYS A 5 3.74 -7.34 -20.20
N PHE A 6 2.98 -7.97 -19.31
CA PHE A 6 2.23 -9.18 -19.58
C PHE A 6 0.74 -8.90 -19.60
N TYR A 7 0.07 -9.24 -20.71
CA TYR A 7 -1.38 -9.16 -20.86
C TYR A 7 -1.88 -10.40 -21.61
N PRO A 8 -2.58 -11.33 -20.94
CA PRO A 8 -3.05 -12.57 -21.58
C PRO A 8 -4.25 -12.35 -22.53
N GLY A 9 -4.88 -11.17 -22.47
CA GLY A 9 -6.04 -10.81 -23.29
C GLY A 9 -5.67 -10.26 -24.66
N LYS A 10 -6.70 -10.01 -25.49
CA LYS A 10 -6.53 -9.33 -26.78
C LYS A 10 -6.14 -7.86 -26.62
N ASN A 11 -6.66 -7.22 -25.58
CA ASN A 11 -6.42 -5.82 -25.29
C ASN A 11 -5.64 -5.69 -23.98
N PRO A 12 -4.61 -4.84 -23.94
CA PRO A 12 -3.94 -4.46 -22.70
C PRO A 12 -4.88 -3.64 -21.81
N GLY A 13 -4.69 -3.77 -20.51
CA GLY A 13 -5.30 -2.92 -19.49
C GLY A 13 -4.75 -1.51 -19.46
N PRO A 14 -5.37 -0.63 -18.66
CA PRO A 14 -5.07 0.81 -18.65
C PRO A 14 -3.59 1.12 -18.41
N TYR A 15 -2.93 0.37 -17.52
CA TYR A 15 -1.52 0.59 -17.22
C TYR A 15 -0.60 0.22 -18.38
N ILE A 16 -0.84 -0.91 -19.04
CA ILE A 16 -0.02 -1.31 -20.20
C ILE A 16 -0.33 -0.40 -21.39
N SER A 17 -1.61 -0.09 -21.64
CA SER A 17 -2.06 0.86 -22.66
C SER A 17 -1.39 2.23 -22.50
N TYR A 18 -1.29 2.74 -21.27
CA TYR A 18 -0.59 4.00 -20.99
C TYR A 18 0.86 4.00 -21.51
N PHE A 19 1.64 2.95 -21.22
CA PHE A 19 3.03 2.87 -21.68
C PHE A 19 3.15 2.70 -23.20
N ILE A 20 2.18 2.02 -23.82
CA ILE A 20 2.08 1.91 -25.29
C ILE A 20 1.81 3.30 -25.90
N GLU A 21 0.81 4.02 -25.39
CA GLU A 21 0.43 5.36 -25.88
C GLU A 21 1.55 6.38 -25.73
N LYS A 22 2.33 6.29 -24.63
CA LYS A 22 3.49 7.14 -24.40
C LYS A 22 4.72 6.74 -25.23
N LYS A 23 4.63 5.72 -26.09
CA LYS A 23 5.72 5.25 -26.96
C LYS A 23 7.02 5.01 -26.18
N GLN A 24 6.92 4.35 -25.03
CA GLN A 24 8.07 4.05 -24.19
C GLN A 24 9.09 3.22 -24.98
N GLN A 25 10.32 3.72 -25.12
CA GLN A 25 11.35 3.13 -26.01
C GLN A 25 11.75 1.68 -25.66
N ASP A 26 11.75 1.31 -24.38
CA ASP A 26 12.16 -0.02 -23.90
C ASP A 26 10.98 -0.83 -23.33
N LEU A 27 9.87 -0.90 -24.05
CA LEU A 27 8.68 -1.65 -23.67
C LEU A 27 8.64 -3.03 -24.33
N HIS A 28 8.61 -4.09 -23.51
CA HIS A 28 8.54 -5.48 -23.97
C HIS A 28 7.18 -6.07 -23.65
N LEU A 29 6.40 -6.38 -24.70
CA LEU A 29 5.03 -6.86 -24.60
C LEU A 29 4.97 -8.38 -24.75
N PHE A 30 4.30 -9.05 -23.81
CA PHE A 30 4.15 -10.50 -23.79
C PHE A 30 2.70 -10.90 -23.54
N GLN A 31 2.18 -11.78 -24.40
CA GLN A 31 0.86 -12.40 -24.21
C GLN A 31 0.94 -13.83 -23.65
N SER A 32 2.16 -14.39 -23.61
CA SER A 32 2.43 -15.76 -23.19
C SER A 32 3.38 -15.81 -22.01
N HIS A 33 2.95 -16.45 -20.93
CA HIS A 33 3.78 -16.70 -19.75
C HIS A 33 5.05 -17.52 -20.06
N ARG A 34 5.01 -18.39 -21.08
CA ARG A 34 6.17 -19.17 -21.51
C ARG A 34 7.29 -18.27 -22.04
N ASN A 35 6.90 -17.24 -22.81
CA ASN A 35 7.86 -16.31 -23.40
C ASN A 35 8.56 -15.48 -22.31
N ILE A 36 7.83 -15.10 -21.26
CA ILE A 36 8.42 -14.41 -20.10
C ILE A 36 9.43 -15.31 -19.41
N ILE A 37 9.06 -16.55 -19.08
CA ILE A 37 9.96 -17.49 -18.40
C ILE A 37 11.23 -17.76 -19.25
N GLN A 38 11.10 -17.83 -20.57
CA GLN A 38 12.23 -18.03 -21.48
C GLN A 38 13.13 -16.79 -21.63
N GLN A 39 12.57 -15.58 -21.57
CA GLN A 39 13.36 -14.35 -21.72
C GLN A 39 13.90 -13.80 -20.40
N CYS A 40 13.33 -14.18 -19.25
CA CYS A 40 13.80 -13.76 -17.94
C CYS A 40 15.31 -13.98 -17.69
N PRO A 41 15.94 -15.11 -18.09
CA PRO A 41 17.37 -15.33 -17.84
C PRO A 41 18.31 -14.40 -18.60
N SER A 42 17.93 -13.98 -19.82
CA SER A 42 18.76 -13.16 -20.71
C SER A 42 18.37 -11.69 -20.76
N GLY A 43 17.16 -11.36 -20.31
CA GLY A 43 16.66 -9.99 -20.23
C GLY A 43 17.34 -9.17 -19.12
N ARG A 44 17.09 -7.86 -19.14
CA ARG A 44 17.23 -7.00 -17.96
C ARG A 44 16.00 -6.12 -17.90
N PHE A 45 15.21 -6.24 -16.83
CA PHE A 45 13.98 -5.46 -16.66
C PHE A 45 14.05 -4.68 -15.35
N ASP A 46 13.68 -3.41 -15.43
CA ASP A 46 13.55 -2.54 -14.26
C ASP A 46 12.17 -2.72 -13.62
N LEU A 47 11.14 -2.87 -14.46
CA LEU A 47 9.73 -2.98 -14.07
C LEU A 47 9.06 -4.12 -14.86
N ALA A 48 8.25 -4.91 -14.18
CA ALA A 48 7.37 -5.91 -14.76
C ALA A 48 5.92 -5.60 -14.34
N ILE A 49 5.05 -5.39 -15.32
CA ILE A 49 3.62 -5.18 -15.16
C ILE A 49 2.91 -6.44 -15.61
N LEU A 50 2.29 -7.17 -14.67
CA LEU A 50 1.69 -8.46 -14.93
C LEU A 50 0.19 -8.40 -14.71
N GLU A 51 -0.57 -8.47 -15.79
CA GLU A 51 -2.02 -8.54 -15.70
C GLU A 51 -2.47 -9.93 -15.26
N CYS A 52 -3.46 -9.92 -14.37
CA CYS A 52 -4.07 -11.11 -13.82
C CYS A 52 -5.60 -10.98 -13.90
N ASN A 53 -6.21 -12.00 -14.48
CA ASN A 53 -7.61 -12.32 -14.20
C ASN A 53 -7.64 -13.42 -13.14
N ASP A 54 -8.00 -13.05 -11.92
CA ASP A 54 -8.01 -13.93 -10.75
C ASP A 54 -9.20 -14.89 -10.70
N GLN A 55 -10.18 -14.72 -11.59
CA GLN A 55 -11.28 -15.69 -11.77
C GLN A 55 -10.79 -17.03 -12.37
N SER A 56 -9.54 -17.07 -12.87
CA SER A 56 -8.94 -18.29 -13.42
C SER A 56 -7.78 -18.78 -12.56
N TRP A 57 -7.99 -19.87 -11.82
CA TRP A 57 -6.91 -20.53 -11.06
C TRP A 57 -5.70 -20.94 -11.93
N ARG A 58 -5.94 -21.29 -13.21
CA ARG A 58 -4.86 -21.55 -14.17
C ARG A 58 -4.02 -20.30 -14.43
N GLN A 59 -4.62 -19.11 -14.49
CA GLN A 59 -3.87 -17.86 -14.62
C GLN A 59 -3.08 -17.54 -13.36
N LEU A 60 -3.64 -17.73 -12.17
CA LEU A 60 -2.91 -17.54 -10.90
C LEU A 60 -1.66 -18.42 -10.82
N ARG A 61 -1.77 -19.71 -11.17
CA ARG A 61 -0.61 -20.62 -11.26
C ARG A 61 0.44 -20.15 -12.27
N ARG A 62 0.00 -19.63 -13.42
CA ARG A 62 0.92 -19.09 -14.45
C ARG A 62 1.61 -17.82 -13.94
N LEU A 63 0.87 -16.95 -13.27
CA LEU A 63 1.38 -15.72 -12.68
C LEU A 63 2.44 -16.03 -11.62
N ARG A 64 2.16 -16.97 -10.71
CA ARG A 64 3.14 -17.44 -9.73
C ARG A 64 4.44 -17.91 -10.38
N LYS A 65 4.35 -18.69 -11.47
CA LYS A 65 5.55 -19.16 -12.19
C LYS A 65 6.34 -18.00 -12.80
N MET A 66 5.66 -17.02 -13.38
CA MET A 66 6.32 -15.83 -13.94
C MET A 66 6.97 -14.98 -12.87
N THR A 67 6.28 -14.71 -11.76
CA THR A 67 6.83 -13.92 -10.65
C THR A 67 8.00 -14.62 -9.98
N SER A 68 7.93 -15.94 -9.78
CA SER A 68 9.08 -16.76 -9.35
C SER A 68 10.27 -16.65 -10.30
N ALA A 69 10.05 -16.79 -11.61
CA ALA A 69 11.14 -16.68 -12.59
C ALA A 69 11.77 -15.28 -12.60
N LEU A 70 10.94 -14.23 -12.58
CA LEU A 70 11.41 -12.85 -12.48
C LEU A 70 12.20 -12.62 -11.19
N ARG A 71 11.78 -13.17 -10.06
CA ARG A 71 12.53 -13.03 -8.80
C ARG A 71 13.88 -13.73 -8.80
N ILE A 72 13.97 -14.92 -9.41
CA ILE A 72 15.20 -15.71 -9.50
C ILE A 72 16.20 -15.04 -10.45
N TYR A 73 15.76 -14.72 -11.67
CA TYR A 73 16.66 -14.24 -12.73
C TYR A 73 16.82 -12.72 -12.75
N GLN A 74 15.83 -11.98 -12.26
CA GLN A 74 15.76 -10.52 -12.25
C GLN A 74 15.47 -10.00 -10.83
N PRO A 75 16.32 -10.30 -9.83
CA PRO A 75 16.09 -9.87 -8.45
C PRO A 75 16.06 -8.33 -8.30
N GLY A 76 16.55 -7.58 -9.30
CA GLY A 76 16.41 -6.12 -9.38
C GLY A 76 15.03 -5.62 -9.83
N CYS A 77 14.25 -6.45 -10.51
CA CYS A 77 13.03 -6.04 -11.21
C CYS A 77 11.87 -5.80 -10.24
N THR A 78 11.25 -4.63 -10.34
CA THR A 78 10.02 -4.29 -9.63
C THR A 78 8.84 -5.00 -10.28
N ILE A 79 8.07 -5.78 -9.54
CA ILE A 79 6.96 -6.57 -10.06
C ILE A 79 5.64 -6.00 -9.56
N MET A 80 4.84 -5.49 -10.50
CA MET A 80 3.45 -5.09 -10.32
C MET A 80 2.52 -6.20 -10.82
N ILE A 81 1.50 -6.52 -10.03
CA ILE A 81 0.35 -7.31 -10.48
C ILE A 81 -0.83 -6.35 -10.67
N HIS A 82 -1.41 -6.30 -11.87
CA HIS A 82 -2.64 -5.55 -12.13
C HIS A 82 -3.82 -6.52 -12.25
N ARG A 83 -4.86 -6.34 -11.43
CA ARG A 83 -6.03 -7.21 -11.36
C ARG A 83 -7.20 -6.57 -12.10
N PHE A 84 -7.78 -7.32 -13.02
CA PHE A 84 -9.09 -7.00 -13.60
C PHE A 84 -10.20 -7.54 -12.70
N PRO A 85 -11.38 -6.87 -12.64
CA PRO A 85 -12.30 -6.91 -11.52
C PRO A 85 -12.59 -8.32 -11.05
N SER A 86 -12.33 -8.45 -9.77
CA SER A 86 -12.36 -9.65 -8.99
C SER A 86 -13.68 -9.76 -8.25
N ASN A 87 -14.17 -10.99 -8.11
CA ASN A 87 -14.91 -11.30 -6.88
C ASN A 87 -13.98 -10.98 -5.70
N PRO A 88 -14.43 -10.36 -4.60
CA PRO A 88 -13.58 -9.99 -3.46
C PRO A 88 -12.87 -11.17 -2.77
N ASP A 89 -13.07 -12.40 -3.24
CA ASP A 89 -12.37 -13.57 -2.75
C ASP A 89 -10.84 -13.44 -2.87
N LEU A 90 -10.22 -13.58 -1.70
CA LEU A 90 -8.82 -13.50 -1.26
C LEU A 90 -7.82 -14.40 -2.01
N THR A 91 -8.12 -14.83 -3.23
CA THR A 91 -7.44 -15.92 -3.94
C THR A 91 -6.00 -15.57 -4.34
N LEU A 92 -5.73 -14.32 -4.71
CA LEU A 92 -4.38 -13.91 -5.13
C LEU A 92 -3.36 -14.05 -3.99
N TYR A 93 -3.69 -13.57 -2.79
CA TYR A 93 -2.78 -13.58 -1.64
C TYR A 93 -2.53 -14.99 -1.11
N ARG A 94 -3.50 -15.91 -1.27
CA ARG A 94 -3.33 -17.33 -0.96
C ARG A 94 -2.43 -18.05 -1.96
N GLU A 95 -2.54 -17.71 -3.24
CA GLU A 95 -1.88 -18.47 -4.32
C GLU A 95 -0.49 -17.94 -4.70
N ILE A 96 -0.25 -16.64 -4.55
CA ILE A 96 1.02 -15.99 -4.92
C ILE A 96 1.64 -15.37 -3.66
N PRO A 97 2.73 -15.95 -3.13
CA PRO A 97 3.42 -15.41 -1.97
C PRO A 97 3.81 -13.94 -2.15
N LYS A 98 3.59 -13.12 -1.12
CA LYS A 98 3.87 -11.67 -1.15
C LYS A 98 5.32 -11.35 -1.51
N ALA A 99 6.28 -12.20 -1.13
CA ALA A 99 7.69 -12.05 -1.50
C ALA A 99 7.93 -12.04 -3.03
N LEU A 100 7.00 -12.58 -3.82
CA LEU A 100 7.15 -12.68 -5.27
C LEU A 100 6.74 -11.43 -6.04
N TYR A 101 6.14 -10.43 -5.41
CA TYR A 101 5.73 -9.19 -6.07
C TYR A 101 5.79 -7.99 -5.14
N ASP A 102 6.00 -6.80 -5.69
CA ASP A 102 6.13 -5.58 -4.90
C ASP A 102 4.77 -5.00 -4.57
N PHE A 103 3.88 -4.93 -5.57
CA PHE A 103 2.54 -4.36 -5.41
C PHE A 103 1.51 -5.07 -6.29
N ALA A 104 0.28 -5.12 -5.79
CA ALA A 104 -0.90 -5.45 -6.56
C ALA A 104 -1.83 -4.23 -6.62
N LEU A 105 -2.45 -3.97 -7.78
CA LEU A 105 -3.45 -2.92 -8.01
C LEU A 105 -4.73 -3.55 -8.56
N GLU A 106 -5.89 -2.97 -8.25
CA GLU A 106 -7.21 -3.49 -8.62
C GLU A 106 -7.99 -2.48 -9.45
N GLY A 107 -8.71 -2.97 -10.46
CA GLY A 107 -9.79 -2.24 -11.12
C GLY A 107 -9.49 -1.75 -12.55
N PHE A 108 -10.59 -1.42 -13.23
CA PHE A 108 -10.61 -0.76 -14.56
C PHE A 108 -10.65 0.77 -14.48
N SER A 109 -11.00 1.32 -13.31
CA SER A 109 -11.36 2.74 -13.14
C SER A 109 -10.26 3.60 -12.52
N GLU A 110 -9.15 3.01 -12.08
CA GLU A 110 -8.01 3.80 -11.65
C GLU A 110 -7.38 4.45 -12.88
N ASN A 111 -7.48 5.78 -12.97
CA ASN A 111 -6.61 6.57 -13.83
C ASN A 111 -5.19 6.01 -13.68
N PRO A 112 -4.48 5.67 -14.76
CA PRO A 112 -3.17 5.04 -14.67
C PRO A 112 -2.32 5.88 -13.73
N ALA A 113 -1.94 5.29 -12.60
CA ALA A 113 -1.20 5.99 -11.58
C ALA A 113 -0.02 6.75 -12.22
N PRO A 114 0.25 7.99 -11.82
CA PRO A 114 1.17 8.84 -12.55
C PRO A 114 2.56 8.20 -12.65
N PRO A 115 3.32 8.45 -13.74
CA PRO A 115 4.72 8.02 -13.93
C PRO A 115 5.61 8.18 -12.70
N ASP A 116 5.32 9.19 -11.89
CA ASP A 116 6.06 9.49 -10.66
C ASP A 116 5.89 8.42 -9.59
N LEU A 117 4.70 7.80 -9.48
CA LEU A 117 4.51 6.63 -8.61
C LEU A 117 5.43 5.48 -9.04
N PHE A 118 5.55 5.21 -10.34
CA PHE A 118 6.42 4.15 -10.85
C PHE A 118 7.90 4.46 -10.62
N ARG A 119 8.33 5.71 -10.81
CA ARG A 119 9.69 6.17 -10.52
C ARG A 119 10.02 6.06 -9.03
N MET A 120 9.10 6.44 -8.16
CA MET A 120 9.23 6.31 -6.71
C MET A 120 9.37 4.83 -6.29
N LEU A 121 8.58 3.93 -6.89
CA LEU A 121 8.61 2.51 -6.58
C LEU A 121 9.94 1.85 -7.01
N LEU A 122 10.49 2.27 -8.15
CA LEU A 122 11.82 1.86 -8.61
C LEU A 122 12.94 2.37 -7.71
N ALA A 123 12.89 3.64 -7.29
CA ALA A 123 13.84 4.21 -6.34
C ALA A 123 13.81 3.42 -5.02
N LYS A 124 12.62 3.10 -4.51
CA LYS A 124 12.42 2.33 -3.28
C LYS A 124 12.98 0.90 -3.37
N ARG A 125 12.84 0.23 -4.52
CA ARG A 125 13.42 -1.11 -4.71
C ARG A 125 14.95 -1.08 -4.80
N LYS A 126 15.51 -0.10 -5.51
CA LYS A 126 16.97 0.10 -5.57
C LYS A 126 17.56 0.35 -4.18
N GLN A 127 16.92 1.20 -3.39
CA GLN A 127 17.31 1.47 -2.00
C GLN A 127 17.23 0.22 -1.12
N ARG A 128 16.16 -0.60 -1.26
CA ARG A 128 15.99 -1.85 -0.48
C ARG A 128 17.03 -2.92 -0.82
N LEU A 129 17.38 -3.07 -2.10
CA LEU A 129 18.43 -4.00 -2.54
C LEU A 129 19.82 -3.53 -2.10
N PHE A 130 20.06 -2.22 -2.11
CA PHE A 130 21.34 -1.63 -1.70
C PHE A 130 21.56 -1.76 -0.18
N ASN A 131 20.51 -1.56 0.61
CA ASN A 131 20.65 -1.52 2.06
C ASN A 131 20.63 -2.90 2.74
N LYS A 132 20.29 -4.01 2.06
CA LYS A 132 20.02 -5.34 2.69
C LYS A 132 18.96 -5.32 3.79
N TRP A 133 18.22 -4.23 3.95
CA TRP A 133 17.21 -4.08 4.99
C TRP A 133 15.89 -4.63 4.48
N MET A 134 15.62 -5.89 4.82
CA MET A 134 14.23 -6.35 4.88
C MET A 134 13.57 -5.61 6.03
N ILE A 135 12.69 -4.66 5.71
CA ILE A 135 11.61 -4.31 6.65
C ILE A 135 10.73 -5.55 6.70
N THR A 136 10.90 -6.34 7.76
CA THR A 136 10.26 -7.65 7.93
C THR A 136 8.78 -7.53 8.31
N SER A 137 8.36 -6.40 8.88
CA SER A 137 6.94 -6.10 9.11
C SER A 137 6.70 -4.59 9.18
N LEU A 138 5.61 -4.15 8.55
CA LEU A 138 5.04 -2.82 8.77
C LEU A 138 4.28 -2.88 10.10
N LYS A 139 4.64 -2.03 11.07
CA LYS A 139 3.99 -2.00 12.38
C LYS A 139 3.01 -0.84 12.44
N GLY A 140 1.75 -1.15 12.67
CA GLY A 140 0.67 -0.18 12.86
C GLY A 140 0.14 -0.19 14.28
N MET A 141 -0.38 0.94 14.75
CA MET A 141 -1.14 1.00 16.00
C MET A 141 -2.52 1.62 15.75
N ILE A 142 -3.59 1.01 16.28
CA ILE A 142 -4.97 1.48 16.09
C ILE A 142 -5.63 1.68 17.46
N GLY A 143 -6.13 2.88 17.77
CA GLY A 143 -6.93 3.15 18.98
C GLY A 143 -8.01 4.19 18.71
N ILE A 144 -9.11 4.40 19.44
CA ILE A 144 -9.99 3.59 20.31
C ILE A 144 -11.26 3.37 19.45
N GLY A 145 -11.89 2.19 19.29
CA GLY A 145 -12.94 1.57 20.12
C GLY A 145 -14.29 1.34 19.40
N ASP A 146 -14.36 0.46 18.37
CA ASP A 146 -15.61 -0.09 17.79
C ASP A 146 -15.29 -1.31 16.89
N ARG A 147 -16.33 -1.97 16.33
CA ARG A 147 -16.25 -2.88 15.16
C ARG A 147 -15.35 -2.37 14.02
N ILE A 148 -15.18 -1.05 13.91
CA ILE A 148 -14.32 -0.41 12.91
C ILE A 148 -12.84 -0.77 13.10
N ASN A 149 -12.34 -0.83 14.33
CA ASN A 149 -10.94 -1.15 14.58
C ASN A 149 -10.61 -2.59 14.20
N GLU A 150 -11.53 -3.52 14.49
CA GLU A 150 -11.43 -4.90 14.05
C GLU A 150 -11.45 -4.99 12.52
N LEU A 151 -12.32 -4.23 11.87
CA LEU A 151 -12.45 -4.20 10.42
C LEU A 151 -11.18 -3.65 9.74
N ILE A 152 -10.62 -2.56 10.25
CA ILE A 152 -9.34 -2.00 9.78
C ILE A 152 -8.20 -2.98 10.03
N SER A 153 -8.12 -3.55 11.23
CA SER A 153 -7.07 -4.52 11.59
C SER A 153 -7.12 -5.77 10.70
N ASN A 154 -8.31 -6.30 10.44
CA ASN A 154 -8.50 -7.42 9.52
C ASN A 154 -8.04 -7.06 8.10
N HIS A 155 -8.40 -5.87 7.60
CA HIS A 155 -7.94 -5.38 6.30
C HIS A 155 -6.41 -5.22 6.22
N MET A 156 -5.78 -4.77 7.31
CA MET A 156 -4.33 -4.66 7.39
C MET A 156 -3.65 -6.03 7.40
N LYS A 157 -4.18 -6.96 8.18
CA LYS A 157 -3.69 -8.33 8.27
C LYS A 157 -3.77 -9.04 6.92
N GLU A 158 -4.86 -8.87 6.18
CA GLU A 158 -5.01 -9.37 4.79
C GLU A 158 -3.92 -8.87 3.85
N ARG A 159 -3.32 -7.70 4.14
CA ARG A 159 -2.28 -7.07 3.34
C ARG A 159 -0.86 -7.33 3.89
N GLY A 160 -0.74 -8.20 4.90
CA GLY A 160 0.53 -8.55 5.54
C GLY A 160 1.09 -7.43 6.43
N ILE A 161 0.24 -6.52 6.88
CA ILE A 161 0.59 -5.46 7.84
C ILE A 161 0.23 -5.96 9.24
N GLN A 162 1.16 -5.85 10.17
CA GLN A 162 0.91 -6.18 11.56
C GLN A 162 0.45 -4.92 12.28
N ALA A 163 -0.84 -4.85 12.59
CA ALA A 163 -1.41 -3.77 13.38
C ALA A 163 -1.71 -4.26 14.80
N THR A 164 -1.25 -3.54 15.81
CA THR A 164 -1.62 -3.75 17.21
C THR A 164 -2.78 -2.83 17.54
N ILE A 165 -3.90 -3.38 18.00
CA ILE A 165 -5.02 -2.57 18.51
C ILE A 165 -4.69 -2.22 19.96
N ILE A 166 -4.65 -0.93 20.28
CA ILE A 166 -4.31 -0.43 21.61
C ILE A 166 -5.30 0.69 21.96
N GLU A 167 -5.78 0.68 23.19
CA GLU A 167 -6.59 1.79 23.71
C GLU A 167 -5.67 2.95 24.11
N VAL A 168 -6.05 4.19 23.80
CA VAL A 168 -5.28 5.38 24.19
C VAL A 168 -5.55 5.68 25.67
N THR A 169 -4.83 4.98 26.54
CA THR A 169 -4.82 5.13 28.00
C THR A 169 -3.51 5.77 28.47
N ASP A 170 -3.31 5.90 29.79
CA ASP A 170 -2.10 6.47 30.38
C ASP A 170 -0.81 5.70 30.00
N ASP A 171 -0.94 4.40 29.69
CA ASP A 171 0.19 3.55 29.29
C ASP A 171 0.52 3.63 27.78
N PHE A 172 -0.25 4.40 27.00
CA PHE A 172 -0.11 4.49 25.55
C PHE A 172 1.28 4.98 25.12
N GLU A 173 1.85 5.95 25.84
CA GLU A 173 3.19 6.48 25.55
C GLU A 173 4.27 5.40 25.69
N SER A 174 4.23 4.60 26.76
CA SER A 174 5.19 3.50 26.97
C SER A 174 5.07 2.44 25.88
N LEU A 175 3.84 2.02 25.56
CA LEU A 175 3.59 1.03 24.50
C LEU A 175 4.02 1.53 23.12
N PHE A 176 3.84 2.82 22.86
CA PHE A 176 4.28 3.45 21.62
C PHE A 176 5.81 3.46 21.52
N GLN A 177 6.51 3.85 22.59
CA GLN A 177 7.98 3.84 22.65
C GLN A 177 8.57 2.44 22.48
N ASP A 178 7.92 1.41 23.02
CA ASP A 178 8.39 0.03 22.89
C ASP A 178 8.21 -0.52 21.48
N GLN A 179 7.10 -0.20 20.82
CA GLN A 179 6.78 -0.75 19.50
C GLN A 179 7.35 0.06 18.34
N MET A 180 7.49 1.39 18.50
CA MET A 180 7.87 2.37 17.49
C MET A 180 7.20 2.07 16.14
N PRO A 181 5.85 2.16 16.06
CA PRO A 181 5.13 1.85 14.84
C PRO A 181 5.43 2.88 13.75
N ASP A 182 5.38 2.44 12.49
CA ASP A 182 5.60 3.30 11.33
C ASP A 182 4.40 4.22 11.05
N PHE A 183 3.22 3.81 11.52
CA PHE A 183 1.99 4.58 11.42
C PHE A 183 1.03 4.30 12.58
N VAL A 184 0.20 5.28 12.88
CA VAL A 184 -0.87 5.20 13.88
C VAL A 184 -2.18 5.65 13.25
N ILE A 185 -3.26 4.96 13.59
CA ILE A 185 -4.63 5.34 13.25
C ILE A 185 -5.39 5.59 14.53
N LEU A 186 -5.86 6.81 14.71
CA LEU A 186 -6.65 7.24 15.84
C LEU A 186 -8.10 7.42 15.37
N HIS A 187 -8.98 6.52 15.78
CA HIS A 187 -10.40 6.61 15.51
C HIS A 187 -11.11 7.45 16.57
N CYS A 188 -11.99 8.34 16.11
CA CYS A 188 -12.78 9.23 16.95
C CYS A 188 -14.28 8.93 16.79
N HIS A 189 -14.91 8.54 17.91
CA HIS A 189 -16.28 8.00 17.97
C HIS A 189 -17.39 9.04 17.99
N ASN A 190 -17.07 10.21 18.52
CA ASN A 190 -17.96 11.34 18.76
C ASN A 190 -18.90 11.14 19.97
N ARG A 191 -18.60 11.87 21.05
CA ARG A 191 -19.51 12.80 21.76
C ARG A 191 -18.70 13.42 22.91
N LYS A 192 -18.07 14.57 22.64
CA LYS A 192 -17.41 15.49 23.59
C LYS A 192 -16.17 15.01 24.37
N GLY A 193 -15.83 13.72 24.41
CA GLY A 193 -14.70 13.21 25.25
C GLY A 193 -13.36 12.98 24.54
N ASP A 194 -13.37 12.44 23.33
CA ASP A 194 -12.16 11.83 22.74
C ASP A 194 -11.19 12.85 22.12
N PHE A 195 -11.66 14.07 21.84
CA PHE A 195 -10.89 15.09 21.13
C PHE A 195 -9.61 15.49 21.87
N GLY A 196 -9.71 15.70 23.19
CA GLY A 196 -8.55 16.04 24.01
C GLY A 196 -7.56 14.88 24.13
N ILE A 197 -8.07 13.64 24.12
CA ILE A 197 -7.25 12.43 24.15
C ILE A 197 -6.49 12.28 22.83
N ILE A 198 -7.18 12.40 21.69
CA ILE A 198 -6.57 12.32 20.36
C ILE A 198 -5.58 13.46 20.15
N ASN A 199 -5.92 14.69 20.54
CA ASN A 199 -5.01 15.82 20.39
C ASN A 199 -3.70 15.56 21.16
N ARG A 200 -3.80 15.20 22.46
CA ARG A 200 -2.63 14.81 23.26
C ARG A 200 -1.84 13.65 22.64
N ALA A 201 -2.52 12.62 22.13
CA ALA A 201 -1.88 11.49 21.50
C ALA A 201 -1.11 11.89 20.22
N THR A 202 -1.70 12.70 19.33
CA THR A 202 -1.03 13.13 18.10
C THR A 202 0.22 13.96 18.38
N HIS A 203 0.17 14.88 19.35
CA HIS A 203 1.34 15.67 19.77
C HIS A 203 2.42 14.81 20.42
N MET A 204 2.02 13.87 21.28
CA MET A 204 2.94 12.92 21.92
C MET A 204 3.65 12.05 20.87
N ILE A 205 2.90 11.45 19.93
CA ILE A 205 3.45 10.63 18.85
C ILE A 205 4.44 11.46 18.03
N ARG A 206 4.06 12.69 17.63
CA ARG A 206 4.92 13.54 16.83
C ARG A 206 6.20 13.96 17.56
N ARG A 207 6.14 14.12 18.88
CA ARG A 207 7.31 14.39 19.74
C ARG A 207 8.27 13.20 19.79
N ILE A 208 7.76 11.97 19.92
CA ILE A 208 8.57 10.76 20.11
C ILE A 208 9.07 10.22 18.76
N HIS A 209 8.20 10.18 17.76
CA HIS A 209 8.49 9.69 16.42
C HIS A 209 7.98 10.69 15.37
N PRO A 210 8.80 11.71 15.02
CA PRO A 210 8.39 12.78 14.10
C PRO A 210 7.97 12.28 12.70
N ASP A 211 8.54 11.17 12.24
CA ASP A 211 8.25 10.56 10.94
C ASP A 211 7.12 9.52 10.96
N CYS A 212 6.53 9.23 12.13
CA CYS A 212 5.38 8.34 12.22
C CYS A 212 4.21 8.95 11.45
N LEU A 213 3.57 8.19 10.57
CA LEU A 213 2.35 8.65 9.91
C LEU A 213 1.17 8.58 10.88
N ILE A 214 0.41 9.66 10.98
CA ILE A 214 -0.70 9.78 11.93
C ILE A 214 -1.98 10.06 11.14
N TYR A 215 -2.86 9.07 11.15
CA TYR A 215 -4.19 9.15 10.57
C TYR A 215 -5.22 9.31 11.66
N ILE A 216 -6.17 10.22 11.45
CA ILE A 216 -7.37 10.30 12.27
C ILE A 216 -8.54 9.80 11.45
N THR A 217 -9.33 8.86 11.98
CA THR A 217 -10.58 8.42 11.33
C THR A 217 -11.78 8.87 12.13
N CYS A 218 -12.83 9.37 11.48
CA CYS A 218 -14.09 9.74 12.14
C CYS A 218 -15.30 9.39 11.26
N TYR A 219 -16.48 9.30 11.87
CA TYR A 219 -17.72 9.14 11.10
C TYR A 219 -18.03 10.41 10.28
N SER A 220 -18.49 10.26 9.03
CA SER A 220 -18.72 11.39 8.11
C SER A 220 -19.71 12.44 8.62
N ASN A 221 -20.69 12.03 9.42
CA ASN A 221 -21.65 12.93 10.05
C ASN A 221 -21.04 13.83 11.15
N ALA A 222 -19.83 13.52 11.61
CA ALA A 222 -19.17 14.29 12.64
C ALA A 222 -18.12 15.26 12.10
N ILE A 223 -17.67 15.12 10.85
CA ILE A 223 -16.58 15.93 10.29
C ILE A 223 -16.85 17.44 10.36
N LEU A 224 -18.10 17.87 10.14
CA LEU A 224 -18.50 19.28 10.25
C LEU A 224 -18.31 19.82 11.68
N HIS A 225 -18.55 18.99 12.71
CA HIS A 225 -18.29 19.36 14.09
C HIS A 225 -16.78 19.52 14.39
N TYR A 226 -15.89 18.79 13.71
CA TYR A 226 -14.44 18.95 13.92
C TYR A 226 -13.92 20.30 13.40
N TYR A 227 -14.35 20.72 12.21
CA TYR A 227 -13.94 21.99 11.63
C TYR A 227 -14.42 23.19 12.46
N GLU A 228 -15.66 23.14 12.96
CA GLU A 228 -16.29 24.30 13.62
C GLU A 228 -16.03 24.36 15.13
N THR A 229 -15.97 23.22 15.83
CA THR A 229 -15.92 23.21 17.31
C THR A 229 -14.53 22.88 17.86
N TYR A 230 -13.75 22.04 17.17
CA TYR A 230 -12.56 21.41 17.76
C TYR A 230 -11.23 21.78 17.09
N LYS A 231 -11.25 22.76 16.17
CA LYS A 231 -10.06 23.38 15.56
C LYS A 231 -9.05 22.35 15.03
N LEU A 232 -9.40 21.72 13.92
CA LEU A 232 -8.57 20.66 13.29
C LEU A 232 -7.10 21.03 13.06
N ASP A 233 -6.82 22.32 12.89
CA ASP A 233 -5.45 22.85 12.73
C ASP A 233 -4.56 22.61 13.97
N GLU A 234 -5.15 22.30 15.13
CA GLU A 234 -4.42 22.02 16.37
C GLU A 234 -3.88 20.57 16.45
N TYR A 235 -4.34 19.66 15.58
CA TYR A 235 -3.90 18.26 15.57
C TYR A 235 -2.60 18.08 14.77
N CYS A 236 -1.64 17.34 15.33
CA CYS A 236 -0.40 17.00 14.64
C CYS A 236 -0.52 15.76 13.73
N CYS A 237 -1.61 15.63 12.98
CA CYS A 237 -1.85 14.50 12.09
C CYS A 237 -1.45 14.78 10.63
N ASP A 238 -1.16 13.73 9.87
CA ASP A 238 -0.91 13.83 8.43
C ASP A 238 -2.21 13.91 7.64
N GLN A 239 -3.25 13.20 8.10
CA GLN A 239 -4.53 13.20 7.42
C GLN A 239 -5.71 12.84 8.33
N ILE A 240 -6.85 13.42 8.00
CA ILE A 240 -8.15 13.11 8.60
C ILE A 240 -9.03 12.44 7.55
N LEU A 241 -9.66 11.35 7.96
CA LEU A 241 -10.34 10.44 7.07
C LEU A 241 -11.75 10.18 7.58
N THR A 242 -12.72 10.37 6.70
CA THR A 242 -14.10 10.01 6.99
C THR A 242 -14.36 8.56 6.66
N LEU A 243 -14.96 7.82 7.58
CA LEU A 243 -15.44 6.47 7.33
C LEU A 243 -16.93 6.51 6.95
N ASP A 244 -17.20 6.15 5.70
CA ASP A 244 -18.52 5.68 5.24
C ASP A 244 -18.40 4.18 4.93
N ALA A 245 -19.43 3.41 5.27
CA ALA A 245 -19.37 1.98 5.53
C ALA A 245 -18.67 1.11 4.46
N ASP A 246 -18.67 1.48 3.17
CA ASP A 246 -18.14 0.62 2.11
C ASP A 246 -17.16 1.28 1.11
N THR A 247 -17.27 2.59 0.84
CA THR A 247 -16.53 3.21 -0.28
C THR A 247 -15.23 3.88 0.13
N LYS A 248 -15.06 4.23 1.41
CA LYS A 248 -13.93 5.06 1.87
C LYS A 248 -12.82 4.29 2.58
N LEU A 249 -13.08 3.06 3.03
CA LEU A 249 -12.02 2.20 3.57
C LEU A 249 -11.02 1.81 2.49
N SER A 250 -11.48 1.50 1.27
CA SER A 250 -10.61 1.19 0.14
C SER A 250 -9.73 2.40 -0.24
N LEU A 251 -10.30 3.61 -0.27
CA LEU A 251 -9.57 4.87 -0.48
C LEU A 251 -8.58 5.16 0.66
N PHE A 252 -8.99 4.94 1.91
CA PHE A 252 -8.10 5.04 3.07
C PHE A 252 -6.90 4.10 2.93
N MET A 253 -7.14 2.83 2.58
CA MET A 253 -6.07 1.85 2.41
C MET A 253 -5.17 2.18 1.21
N GLN A 254 -5.73 2.80 0.16
CA GLN A 254 -4.95 3.30 -0.98
C GLN A 254 -4.04 4.46 -0.57
N GLN A 255 -4.55 5.40 0.21
CA GLN A 255 -3.82 6.57 0.68
C GLN A 255 -2.74 6.20 1.71
N LEU A 256 -3.08 5.39 2.72
CA LEU A 256 -2.14 4.83 3.69
C LEU A 256 -0.95 4.17 2.98
N ARG A 257 -1.22 3.43 1.91
CA ARG A 257 -0.18 2.79 1.10
C ARG A 257 0.70 3.79 0.37
N GLN A 258 0.16 4.90 -0.15
CA GLN A 258 0.91 5.95 -0.82
C GLN A 258 1.81 6.72 0.15
N ASP A 259 1.29 7.07 1.32
CA ASP A 259 2.03 7.83 2.31
C ASP A 259 3.12 6.99 2.96
N LEU A 260 2.82 5.72 3.30
CA LEU A 260 3.88 4.77 3.65
C LEU A 260 4.86 4.61 2.50
N ALA A 261 4.42 4.70 1.24
CA ALA A 261 5.36 4.71 0.13
C ALA A 261 6.38 5.87 0.26
N LEU A 262 5.90 7.05 0.65
CA LEU A 262 6.60 8.33 0.76
C LEU A 262 7.46 8.49 2.03
N SER A 263 6.99 8.13 3.23
CA SER A 263 7.74 8.31 4.49
C SER A 263 9.04 7.51 4.52
N TYR A 264 9.05 6.31 3.93
CA TYR A 264 10.27 5.53 3.76
C TYR A 264 11.24 6.05 2.67
N LEU A 265 10.93 7.17 2.00
CA LEU A 265 11.82 7.84 1.04
C LEU A 265 12.59 9.02 1.67
N ARG A 266 12.13 9.58 2.80
CA ARG A 266 12.76 10.76 3.43
C ARG A 266 14.21 10.56 3.89
N PRO A 267 14.64 9.39 4.40
CA PRO A 267 16.04 9.19 4.77
C PRO A 267 17.00 9.13 3.56
N ALA A 268 16.50 8.99 2.33
CA ALA A 268 17.32 8.77 1.14
C ALA A 268 17.83 10.06 0.46
N PHE A 269 17.38 11.24 0.91
CA PHE A 269 17.66 12.52 0.25
C PHE A 269 18.30 13.57 1.18
N GLN A 270 18.71 13.18 2.40
CA GLN A 270 19.39 14.06 3.35
C GLN A 270 20.87 13.70 3.60
N SER A 271 21.46 12.84 2.75
CA SER A 271 22.89 12.49 2.79
C SER A 271 23.56 12.66 1.44
#